data_AF-A2DM83-F1
#
_entry.id   AF-A2DM83-F1
#
_cell.length_a   1.000
_cell.length_b   1.000
_cell.length_c   1.000
_cell.angle_alpha   90.00
_cell.angle_beta   90.00
_cell.angle_gamma   90.00
#
_symmetry.space_group_name_H-M   'P 1'
#
loop_
_entity.id
_entity.type
_entity.pdbx_description
1 polymer ?
#
loop_
_entity_poly.entity_id
_entity_poly.type
_entity_poly.pdbx_seq_one_letter_code
_entity_poly.pdbx_strand_id
1 'polypeptide(L)'
;MHDYEGGLFGCFKDVVGCFYSAFCPMCANGENWAKVRDEECNWCHVCMVVHPYWVRKSVLKKRGDSSDDLPDCLITTFCASCVICQDRRELISS
;
A
#
# COMPACT_ATOMS: atom_id res chain seq x y z
N MET A 1 3.11 -7.87 -18.01
CA MET A 1 2.42 -8.47 -16.86
C MET A 1 3.46 -8.59 -15.76
N HIS A 2 3.65 -7.51 -14.98
CA HIS A 2 4.37 -7.65 -13.73
C HIS A 2 3.36 -8.24 -12.75
N ASP A 3 3.61 -9.43 -12.24
CA ASP A 3 2.74 -10.07 -11.26
C ASP A 3 2.67 -9.20 -10.01
N TYR A 4 1.62 -8.41 -9.89
CA TYR A 4 1.20 -7.85 -8.60
C TYR A 4 0.80 -9.06 -7.75
N GLU A 5 1.77 -9.70 -7.10
CA GLU A 5 1.57 -10.81 -6.16
C GLU A 5 0.95 -10.29 -4.85
N GLY A 6 -0.22 -9.66 -4.98
CA GLY A 6 -1.00 -9.06 -3.92
C GLY A 6 -1.79 -10.09 -3.12
N GLY A 7 -1.19 -11.26 -2.85
CA GLY A 7 -1.80 -12.32 -2.06
C GLY A 7 -1.65 -12.07 -0.55
N LEU A 8 -2.41 -12.84 0.24
CA LEU A 8 -2.23 -12.91 1.69
C LEU A 8 -0.77 -13.25 1.98
N PHE A 9 -0.13 -12.47 2.87
CA PHE A 9 1.28 -12.62 3.23
C PHE A 9 2.31 -12.33 2.12
N GLY A 10 1.94 -11.70 1.00
CA GLY A 10 2.90 -11.29 -0.04
C GLY A 10 3.91 -10.20 0.38
N CYS A 11 3.82 -9.70 1.61
CA CYS A 11 4.77 -8.76 2.20
C CYS A 11 6.13 -9.38 2.55
N PHE A 12 6.24 -10.70 2.74
CA PHE A 12 7.51 -11.34 3.11
C PHE A 12 8.63 -11.25 2.06
N LYS A 13 8.29 -10.84 0.82
CA LYS A 13 9.30 -10.50 -0.20
C LYS A 13 10.08 -9.21 0.11
N ASP A 14 9.57 -8.37 1.01
CA ASP A 14 10.26 -7.20 1.56
C ASP A 14 10.11 -7.20 3.08
N VAL A 15 10.98 -7.96 3.76
CA VAL A 15 10.93 -8.14 5.21
C VAL A 15 11.10 -6.81 5.96
N VAL A 16 11.98 -5.94 5.47
CA VAL A 16 12.23 -4.62 6.09
C VAL A 16 11.02 -3.71 5.92
N GLY A 17 10.45 -3.63 4.72
CA GLY A 17 9.21 -2.90 4.48
C GLY A 17 8.04 -3.50 5.24
N CYS A 18 7.98 -4.82 5.41
CA CYS A 18 6.96 -5.50 6.19
C CYS A 18 7.04 -5.12 7.67
N PHE A 19 8.23 -5.09 8.26
CA PHE A 19 8.40 -4.62 9.64
C PHE A 19 8.04 -3.15 9.78
N TYR A 20 8.47 -2.30 8.85
CA TYR A 20 8.10 -0.87 8.87
C TYR A 20 6.58 -0.66 8.80
N SER A 21 5.90 -1.34 7.88
CA SER A 21 4.44 -1.28 7.73
C SER A 21 3.70 -1.97 8.88
N ALA A 22 4.31 -2.90 9.62
CA ALA A 22 3.73 -3.52 10.81
C ALA A 22 3.86 -2.64 12.05
N PHE A 23 5.00 -1.97 12.24
CA PHE A 23 5.27 -1.13 13.43
C PHE A 23 4.77 0.31 13.28
N CYS A 24 4.82 0.90 12.09
CA CYS A 24 4.16 2.16 11.78
C CYS A 24 3.33 2.08 10.49
N PRO A 25 2.17 1.39 10.50
CA PRO A 25 1.29 1.32 9.34
C PRO A 25 0.84 2.70 8.88
N MET A 26 0.68 3.66 9.80
CA MET A 26 0.24 5.03 9.52
C MET A 26 1.28 5.80 8.73
N CYS A 27 2.55 5.71 9.14
CA CYS A 27 3.67 6.36 8.46
C CYS A 27 3.82 5.79 7.05
N ALA A 28 3.83 4.46 6.94
CA ALA A 28 4.00 3.77 5.67
C ALA A 28 2.84 4.03 4.71
N ASN A 29 1.60 4.01 5.20
CA ASN A 29 0.42 4.26 4.38
C ASN A 29 0.29 5.75 3.99
N GLY A 30 0.66 6.67 4.88
CA GLY A 30 0.74 8.10 4.58
C GLY A 30 1.80 8.41 3.51
N GLU A 31 2.96 7.75 3.59
CA GLU A 31 4.00 7.85 2.56
C GLU A 31 3.49 7.34 1.20
N ASN A 32 2.81 6.20 1.18
CA ASN A 32 2.21 5.65 -0.05
C ASN A 32 1.16 6.61 -0.64
N TRP A 33 0.35 7.20 0.24
CA TRP A 33 -0.70 8.14 -0.16
C TRP A 33 -0.15 9.45 -0.75
N ALA A 34 0.96 9.94 -0.24
CA ALA A 34 1.66 11.09 -0.82
C ALA A 34 2.31 10.71 -2.16
N LYS A 35 3.04 9.60 -2.21
CA LYS A 35 3.76 9.13 -3.41
C LYS A 35 2.84 8.80 -4.58
N VAL A 36 1.67 8.21 -4.32
CA VAL A 36 0.71 7.93 -5.40
C VAL A 36 0.19 9.22 -6.07
N ARG A 37 0.28 10.35 -5.37
CA ARG A 37 -0.10 11.68 -5.89
C ARG A 37 1.05 12.55 -6.36
N ASP A 38 2.27 12.02 -6.34
CA ASP A 38 3.47 12.80 -6.64
C ASP A 38 3.66 13.99 -5.68
N GLU A 39 3.23 13.81 -4.42
CA GLU A 39 3.36 14.78 -3.33
C GLU A 39 4.42 14.34 -2.31
N GLU A 40 4.96 15.29 -1.54
CA GLU A 40 5.81 14.99 -0.38
C GLU A 40 4.99 14.54 0.83
N CYS A 41 5.49 13.54 1.56
CA CYS A 41 4.84 13.06 2.77
C CYS A 41 4.91 14.15 3.86
N ASN A 42 3.76 14.57 4.39
CA ASN A 42 3.65 15.58 5.42
C ASN A 42 2.87 15.01 6.62
N TRP A 43 2.78 15.79 7.69
CA TRP A 43 2.11 15.32 8.90
C TRP A 43 0.60 15.09 8.71
N CYS A 44 -0.05 15.80 7.80
CA CYS A 44 -1.44 15.56 7.46
C CYS A 44 -1.62 14.17 6.82
N HIS A 45 -0.68 13.69 6.02
CA HIS A 45 -0.71 12.34 5.44
C HIS A 45 -0.59 11.23 6.50
N VAL A 46 0.12 11.49 7.59
CA VAL A 46 0.29 10.52 8.70
C VAL A 46 -0.87 10.58 9.69
N CYS A 47 -1.35 11.79 10.03
CA CYS A 47 -2.44 11.99 11.01
C CYS A 47 -3.84 11.79 10.42
N MET A 48 -4.07 12.14 9.15
CA MET A 48 -5.35 11.96 8.45
C MET A 48 -5.32 10.66 7.66
N VAL A 49 -5.44 9.57 8.42
CA VAL A 49 -5.31 8.19 7.94
C VAL A 49 -6.35 7.90 6.87
N VAL A 50 -5.88 7.65 5.65
CA VAL A 50 -6.73 7.12 4.59
C VAL A 50 -6.76 5.61 4.68
N HIS A 51 -7.94 5.02 4.51
CA HIS A 51 -8.05 3.56 4.53
C HIS A 51 -7.15 2.93 3.45
N PRO A 52 -6.31 1.92 3.77
CA PRO A 52 -5.35 1.33 2.83
C PRO A 52 -5.96 0.86 1.51
N TYR A 53 -7.24 0.45 1.53
CA TYR A 53 -8.02 0.16 0.32
C TYR A 53 -7.98 1.28 -0.73
N TRP A 54 -8.21 2.53 -0.33
CA TRP A 54 -8.24 3.66 -1.27
C TRP A 54 -6.86 4.00 -1.79
N VAL A 55 -5.83 3.81 -0.96
CA VAL A 55 -4.43 3.96 -1.35
C VAL A 55 -4.10 2.92 -2.41
N ARG A 56 -4.37 1.64 -2.15
CA ARG A 56 -4.17 0.53 -3.10
C ARG A 56 -4.88 0.76 -4.43
N LYS A 57 -6.17 1.14 -4.41
CA LYS A 57 -6.91 1.46 -5.64
C LYS A 57 -6.25 2.58 -6.43
N SER A 58 -5.70 3.58 -5.75
CA SER A 58 -4.98 4.68 -6.40
C SER A 58 -3.65 4.21 -6.99
N VAL A 59 -2.93 3.32 -6.29
CA VAL A 59 -1.66 2.73 -6.74
C VAL A 59 -1.87 1.89 -8.01
N LEU A 60 -2.86 1.00 -7.99
CA LEU A 60 -3.22 0.17 -9.15
C LEU A 60 -3.65 1.04 -10.34
N LYS A 61 -4.50 2.06 -10.08
CA LYS A 61 -4.92 3.02 -11.10
C LYS A 61 -3.74 3.77 -11.71
N LYS A 62 -2.74 4.19 -10.91
CA LYS A 62 -1.52 4.87 -11.39
C LYS A 62 -0.70 3.97 -12.33
N ARG A 63 -0.79 2.65 -12.18
CA ARG A 63 -0.12 1.66 -13.04
C ARG A 63 -0.93 1.20 -14.25
N GLY A 64 -2.20 1.59 -14.35
CA GLY A 64 -3.10 1.08 -15.38
C GLY A 64 -3.58 -0.36 -15.12
N ASP A 65 -3.39 -0.86 -13.89
CA ASP A 65 -3.89 -2.16 -13.45
C ASP A 65 -5.27 -2.01 -12.78
N SER A 66 -6.11 -3.02 -12.91
CA SER A 66 -7.39 -3.12 -12.23
C SER A 66 -7.44 -4.37 -11.36
N SER A 67 -7.79 -4.22 -10.09
CA SER A 67 -8.12 -5.32 -9.19
C SER A 67 -9.62 -5.41 -8.93
N ASP A 68 -10.08 -6.61 -8.57
CA ASP A 68 -11.42 -6.82 -8.06
C ASP A 68 -11.57 -6.22 -6.65
N ASP A 69 -12.73 -5.65 -6.35
CA ASP A 69 -12.99 -4.96 -5.08
C ASP A 69 -13.04 -5.90 -3.87
N LEU A 70 -13.59 -7.11 -4.07
CA LEU A 70 -13.78 -8.12 -3.03
C LEU A 70 -12.46 -8.62 -2.42
N PRO A 71 -11.49 -9.12 -3.20
CA PRO A 71 -10.21 -9.56 -2.64
C PRO A 71 -9.46 -8.40 -1.99
N ASP A 72 -9.48 -7.21 -2.58
CA ASP A 72 -8.80 -6.03 -2.02
C ASP A 72 -9.42 -5.59 -0.68
N CYS A 73 -10.74 -5.63 -0.55
CA CYS A 73 -11.43 -5.34 0.71
C CYS A 73 -11.05 -6.35 1.80
N LEU A 74 -11.07 -7.65 1.48
CA LEU A 74 -10.70 -8.71 2.43
C LEU A 74 -9.23 -8.57 2.85
N ILE A 75 -8.32 -8.37 1.90
CA ILE A 75 -6.89 -8.33 2.18
C ILE A 75 -6.50 -7.06 2.94
N THR A 76 -7.13 -5.92 2.65
CA THR A 76 -6.93 -4.67 3.41
C THR A 76 -7.52 -4.75 4.81
N THR A 77 -8.55 -5.57 5.03
CA THR A 77 -9.15 -5.80 6.35
C THR A 77 -8.33 -6.77 7.21
N PHE A 78 -7.90 -7.89 6.63
CA PHE A 78 -7.23 -8.97 7.38
C PHE A 78 -5.69 -8.91 7.35
N CYS A 79 -5.10 -8.18 6.41
CA CYS A 79 -3.65 -8.09 6.20
C CYS A 79 -3.25 -6.65 5.80
N ALA A 80 -3.78 -5.63 6.47
CA ALA A 80 -3.56 -4.22 6.13
C ALA A 80 -2.07 -3.85 6.00
N SER A 81 -1.24 -4.27 6.95
CA SER A 81 0.21 -4.04 6.93
C SER A 81 0.89 -4.66 5.71
N CYS A 82 0.39 -5.80 5.26
CA CYS A 82 0.88 -6.51 4.09
C CYS A 82 0.61 -5.70 2.82
N VAL A 83 -0.61 -5.16 2.70
CA VAL A 83 -1.02 -4.29 1.59
C VAL A 83 -0.18 -3.03 1.56
N ILE A 84 -0.04 -2.35 2.70
CA ILE A 84 0.75 -1.12 2.80
C ILE A 84 2.21 -1.38 2.38
N CYS A 85 2.79 -2.51 2.78
CA CYS A 85 4.12 -2.92 2.33
C CYS A 85 4.18 -3.19 0.82
N GLN A 86 3.20 -3.90 0.26
CA GLN A 86 3.11 -4.16 -1.18
C GLN A 86 3.02 -2.85 -1.97
N ASP A 87 2.08 -1.97 -1.61
CA ASP A 87 1.89 -0.67 -2.26
C ASP A 87 3.15 0.19 -2.20
N ARG A 88 3.87 0.18 -1.06
CA ARG A 88 5.14 0.89 -0.90
C ARG A 88 6.20 0.39 -1.87
N ARG A 89 6.32 -0.93 -2.02
CA ARG A 89 7.26 -1.55 -2.95
C ARG A 89 6.94 -1.18 -4.40
N GLU A 90 5.66 -1.16 -4.74
CA GLU A 90 5.23 -0.76 -6.08
C GLU A 90 5.51 0.73 -6.35
N LEU A 91 5.40 1.60 -5.35
CA LEU A 91 5.69 3.02 -5.48
C LEU A 91 7.18 3.38 -5.43
N ILE A 92 8.03 2.52 -4.89
CA ILE A 92 9.51 2.70 -4.93
C ILE A 92 10.10 2.18 -6.24
N SER A 93 9.46 1.16 -6.84
CA SER A 93 9.92 0.53 -8.09
C SER A 93 9.40 1.20 -9.38
N SER A 94 8.47 2.15 -9.27
CA SER A 94 7.96 2.97 -10.38
C SER A 94 8.73 4.28 -10.52
#